data_AF-A0A1Z5JMV8-F1
#
_entry.id   AF-A0A1Z5JMV8-F1
#
_cell.length_a   1.000
_cell.length_b   1.000
_cell.length_c   1.000
_cell.angle_alpha   90.00
_cell.angle_beta   90.00
_cell.angle_gamma   90.00
#
_symmetry.space_group_name_H-M   'P 1'
#
loop_
_entity.id
_entity.type
_entity.pdbx_description
1 polymer ?
#
loop_
_entity_poly.entity_id
_entity_poly.type
_entity_poly.pdbx_seq_one_letter_code
_entity_poly.pdbx_strand_id
1 'polypeptide(L)'
;MRQRGLEALGQVGPSTETSAATAAPSSRSTARHPTNDLCESNDDDDDVKDDIPETQAASNKSDDSVNLMDYATVPPAQSTQSSLKTSSSSRKRPAAALSSIDPASLASFQIVTYNLWFQMLYPTERMKAIAQILSQCDKVDSPLVMVGFQEVIPPLASVLFPALELQGYSIVRQPIQLVPYGCAMAIRNDVATILDSGFRPFRHSIMNRGILYARVRLSTAQEFVFTTTHLESPLGKDRPGSTERQSQILEMEDFCLQTLSEYPNIRCAVITGDLNWDDERARSADPVMSKHLKKPWKDAWEHLHGDNKKAVGYTYDAKLNPMIRDNFRRRLDRILLYPDSASQVQRTEILGKEALPGLSCVKTTSYNSSVHSVPVAPSDHFGLLAQITVEANLK
;
A
#
# COMPACT_ATOMS: atom_id res chain seq x y z
N MET A 1 -42.15 51.43 -13.92
CA MET A 1 -42.61 52.61 -13.18
C MET A 1 -42.65 52.27 -11.70
N ARG A 2 -41.92 53.03 -10.87
CA ARG A 2 -42.09 53.30 -9.42
C ARG A 2 -42.38 52.10 -8.50
N GLN A 3 -41.45 51.57 -7.69
CA GLN A 3 -40.68 52.15 -6.57
C GLN A 3 -41.51 52.55 -5.33
N ARG A 4 -40.94 52.22 -4.16
CA ARG A 4 -41.21 52.60 -2.74
C ARG A 4 -41.93 51.50 -1.97
N GLY A 5 -41.47 51.05 -0.80
CA GLY A 5 -40.60 51.58 0.27
C GLY A 5 -41.16 50.99 1.57
N LEU A 6 -40.51 50.85 2.73
CA LEU A 6 -39.29 51.38 3.33
C LEU A 6 -38.95 50.49 4.55
N GLU A 7 -37.66 50.45 4.89
CA GLU A 7 -37.02 50.53 6.23
C GLU A 7 -37.35 49.48 7.32
N ALA A 8 -36.43 48.73 7.94
CA ALA A 8 -35.02 48.89 8.40
C ALA A 8 -34.86 49.28 9.89
N LEU A 9 -33.96 48.51 10.55
CA LEU A 9 -33.18 48.80 11.78
C LEU A 9 -33.97 48.76 13.12
N GLY A 10 -33.45 48.29 14.26
CA GLY A 10 -32.15 47.82 14.72
C GLY A 10 -32.32 47.50 16.23
N GLN A 11 -31.72 46.45 16.79
CA GLN A 11 -30.41 46.41 17.45
C GLN A 11 -30.47 46.40 19.01
N VAL A 12 -29.66 45.49 19.59
CA VAL A 12 -28.97 45.53 20.91
C VAL A 12 -29.71 45.01 22.16
N GLY A 13 -29.03 44.09 22.88
CA GLY A 13 -29.41 43.46 24.16
C GLY A 13 -29.27 44.38 25.40
N PRO A 14 -29.26 43.86 26.65
CA PRO A 14 -28.18 42.98 27.12
C PRO A 14 -28.58 41.86 28.12
N SER A 15 -27.55 41.08 28.45
CA SER A 15 -27.34 40.05 29.47
C SER A 15 -27.83 40.32 30.90
N THR A 16 -28.20 39.25 31.63
CA THR A 16 -27.77 39.00 33.02
C THR A 16 -27.73 37.52 33.35
N GLU A 17 -26.68 37.16 34.09
CA GLU A 17 -26.28 35.86 34.63
C GLU A 17 -27.25 35.30 35.67
N THR A 18 -27.28 33.97 35.84
CA THR A 18 -27.32 33.38 37.17
C THR A 18 -26.82 31.93 37.15
N SER A 19 -25.84 31.67 38.00
CA SER A 19 -25.25 30.37 38.32
C SER A 19 -26.18 29.53 39.21
N ALA A 20 -26.20 28.22 39.03
CA ALA A 20 -26.28 27.26 40.13
C ALA A 20 -25.79 25.88 39.70
N ALA A 21 -24.78 25.39 40.40
CA ALA A 21 -24.27 24.03 40.36
C ALA A 21 -25.24 23.03 40.97
N THR A 22 -25.29 21.79 40.47
CA THR A 22 -25.24 20.57 41.31
C THR A 22 -25.18 19.26 40.50
N ALA A 23 -24.24 18.42 40.94
CA ALA A 23 -24.26 16.95 41.02
C ALA A 23 -24.31 16.07 39.74
N ALA A 24 -23.19 15.36 39.56
CA ALA A 24 -23.02 14.17 38.73
C ALA A 24 -23.86 12.96 39.22
N PRO A 25 -24.15 12.00 38.33
CA PRO A 25 -24.13 10.59 38.68
C PRO A 25 -23.02 9.86 37.94
N SER A 26 -22.16 9.23 38.73
CA SER A 26 -21.23 8.19 38.29
C SER A 26 -22.01 6.96 37.82
N SER A 27 -21.83 6.56 36.58
CA SER A 27 -22.04 5.17 36.17
C SER A 27 -20.90 4.74 35.26
N ARG A 28 -19.89 4.12 35.89
CA ARG A 28 -18.85 3.33 35.20
C ARG A 28 -19.56 2.20 34.46
N SER A 29 -19.76 2.38 33.16
CA SER A 29 -19.99 1.27 32.24
C SER A 29 -18.65 0.87 31.66
N THR A 30 -18.02 -0.15 32.25
CA THR A 30 -16.84 -0.80 31.68
C THR A 30 -17.29 -1.74 30.56
N ALA A 31 -17.54 -1.20 29.38
CA ALA A 31 -17.61 -1.99 28.16
C ALA A 31 -16.17 -2.31 27.72
N ARG A 32 -15.70 -3.51 28.06
CA ARG A 32 -14.44 -4.06 27.55
C ARG A 32 -14.63 -4.38 26.06
N HIS A 33 -13.88 -3.72 25.19
CA HIS A 33 -13.74 -4.10 23.79
C HIS A 33 -12.53 -5.05 23.64
N PRO A 34 -12.66 -6.19 22.95
CA PRO A 34 -11.55 -7.10 22.73
C PRO A 34 -10.60 -6.56 21.66
N THR A 35 -9.33 -6.43 22.03
CA THR A 35 -8.18 -6.27 21.14
C THR A 35 -7.86 -7.63 20.55
N ASN A 36 -8.25 -7.85 19.29
CA ASN A 36 -7.85 -9.04 18.56
C ASN A 36 -6.52 -8.74 17.86
N ASP A 37 -5.49 -9.51 18.24
CA ASP A 37 -4.41 -9.87 17.33
C ASP A 37 -5.05 -10.38 16.05
N LEU A 38 -4.66 -9.83 14.91
CA LEU A 38 -5.13 -10.33 13.63
C LEU A 38 -4.53 -11.72 13.42
N CYS A 39 -5.42 -12.69 13.17
CA CYS A 39 -5.17 -14.07 12.77
C CYS A 39 -5.04 -15.12 13.89
N GLU A 40 -6.12 -15.32 14.65
CA GLU A 40 -6.50 -16.68 15.06
C GLU A 40 -7.61 -17.20 14.13
N SER A 41 -7.19 -17.79 13.01
CA SER A 41 -8.00 -18.72 12.23
C SER A 41 -7.38 -20.11 12.34
N ASN A 42 -7.94 -20.93 13.23
CA ASN A 42 -7.87 -22.39 13.08
C ASN A 42 -8.74 -22.75 11.86
N ASP A 43 -8.19 -22.57 10.67
CA ASP A 43 -8.72 -23.18 9.45
C ASP A 43 -7.75 -24.33 9.10
N ASP A 44 -7.89 -25.44 9.85
CA ASP A 44 -7.43 -26.75 9.42
C ASP A 44 -8.34 -27.20 8.26
N ASP A 45 -7.82 -27.15 7.05
CA ASP A 45 -8.36 -27.90 5.90
C ASP A 45 -7.18 -28.16 4.94
N ASP A 46 -6.33 -29.13 5.32
CA ASP A 46 -5.59 -29.96 4.37
C ASP A 46 -5.99 -31.42 4.66
N ASP A 47 -6.64 -32.04 3.67
CA ASP A 47 -7.05 -33.45 3.62
C ASP A 47 -5.86 -34.41 3.88
N VAL A 48 -5.59 -34.79 5.14
CA VAL A 48 -5.07 -36.12 5.51
C VAL A 48 -5.59 -36.45 6.92
N LYS A 49 -6.38 -37.53 7.02
CA LYS A 49 -6.88 -38.07 8.30
C LYS A 49 -5.72 -38.66 9.10
N ASP A 50 -5.55 -38.19 10.33
CA ASP A 50 -4.97 -39.00 11.41
C ASP A 50 -5.68 -38.66 12.73
N ASP A 51 -6.33 -39.67 13.31
CA ASP A 51 -7.04 -39.65 14.59
C ASP A 51 -6.06 -39.51 15.78
N ILE A 52 -6.43 -38.73 16.82
CA ILE A 52 -6.17 -38.95 18.27
C ILE A 52 -6.66 -37.72 19.10
N PRO A 53 -7.11 -37.89 20.37
CA PRO A 53 -8.26 -37.14 20.91
C PRO A 53 -7.93 -35.94 21.82
N GLU A 54 -8.93 -35.05 21.91
CA GLU A 54 -9.01 -33.84 22.73
C GLU A 54 -8.78 -34.05 24.23
N THR A 55 -8.19 -33.05 24.88
CA THR A 55 -8.35 -32.82 26.32
C THR A 55 -8.55 -31.32 26.59
N GLN A 56 -9.67 -30.99 27.24
CA GLN A 56 -10.05 -29.62 27.62
C GLN A 56 -9.25 -29.15 28.85
N ALA A 57 -8.83 -27.88 28.87
CA ALA A 57 -8.43 -27.20 30.11
C ALA A 57 -8.74 -25.69 30.10
N ALA A 58 -9.05 -25.21 31.30
CA ALA A 58 -9.73 -23.96 31.63
C ALA A 58 -8.92 -22.67 31.41
N SER A 59 -9.68 -21.59 31.20
CA SER A 59 -9.24 -20.20 31.06
C SER A 59 -8.59 -19.64 32.32
N ASN A 60 -7.45 -18.97 32.17
CA ASN A 60 -7.00 -17.91 33.07
C ASN A 60 -6.48 -16.73 32.23
N LYS A 61 -7.11 -15.56 32.43
CA LYS A 61 -6.75 -14.30 31.77
C LYS A 61 -5.64 -13.61 32.56
N SER A 62 -4.55 -13.24 31.90
CA SER A 62 -3.59 -12.22 32.38
C SER A 62 -3.51 -11.09 31.36
N ASP A 63 -3.84 -9.89 31.84
CA ASP A 63 -3.72 -8.60 31.14
C ASP A 63 -2.23 -8.27 30.94
N ASP A 64 -1.80 -8.10 29.69
CA ASP A 64 -0.61 -7.30 29.33
C ASP A 64 -0.98 -6.42 28.13
N SER A 65 -1.63 -5.30 28.44
CA SER A 65 -1.98 -4.26 27.48
C SER A 65 -0.79 -3.33 27.26
N VAL A 66 -0.15 -3.38 26.09
CA VAL A 66 0.67 -2.27 25.59
C VAL A 66 -0.23 -1.31 24.81
N ASN A 67 -0.33 -0.08 25.34
CA ASN A 67 -1.23 0.97 24.89
C ASN A 67 -0.84 1.48 23.50
N LEU A 68 -1.77 1.41 22.53
CA LEU A 68 -1.65 2.00 21.19
C LEU A 68 -1.94 3.52 21.17
N MET A 69 -1.75 4.19 22.29
CA MET A 69 -2.02 5.62 22.49
C MET A 69 -0.97 6.21 23.42
N ASP A 70 0.22 6.45 22.89
CA ASP A 70 1.18 7.42 23.45
C ASP A 70 2.09 7.94 22.33
N TYR A 71 1.48 8.62 21.35
CA TYR A 71 2.23 9.55 20.51
C TYR A 71 2.15 10.93 21.15
N ALA A 72 3.14 11.21 21.99
CA ALA A 72 3.35 12.54 22.54
C ALA A 72 3.49 13.56 21.41
N THR A 73 2.67 14.59 21.50
CA THR A 73 2.65 15.78 20.67
C THR A 73 4.04 16.40 20.61
N VAL A 74 4.70 16.36 19.45
CA VAL A 74 5.85 17.23 19.20
C VAL A 74 5.29 18.65 19.04
N PRO A 75 5.69 19.63 19.86
CA PRO A 75 5.19 20.99 19.72
C PRO A 75 5.60 21.57 18.36
N PRO A 76 4.74 22.38 17.73
CA PRO A 76 5.07 22.97 16.44
C PRO A 76 6.28 23.90 16.60
N ALA A 77 7.35 23.60 15.88
CA ALA A 77 8.45 24.54 15.71
C ALA A 77 7.89 25.81 15.06
N GLN A 78 8.12 26.94 15.75
CA GLN A 78 7.62 28.25 15.39
C GLN A 78 7.99 28.61 13.95
N SER A 79 7.00 29.07 13.19
CA SER A 79 7.16 29.53 11.83
C SER A 79 8.01 30.81 11.80
N THR A 80 9.19 30.72 11.22
CA THR A 80 9.84 31.90 10.64
C THR A 80 9.43 31.99 9.17
N GLN A 81 8.52 32.92 8.90
CA GLN A 81 8.21 33.35 7.54
C GLN A 81 9.48 33.93 6.91
N SER A 82 10.09 33.17 6.00
CA SER A 82 11.12 33.67 5.09
C SER A 82 10.61 33.49 3.67
N SER A 83 10.15 34.60 3.10
CA SER A 83 9.85 34.76 1.68
C SER A 83 11.06 34.38 0.83
N LEU A 84 11.03 33.19 0.21
CA LEU A 84 12.05 32.79 -0.76
C LEU A 84 11.69 33.39 -2.13
N LYS A 85 12.39 34.48 -2.43
CA LYS A 85 12.47 35.08 -3.76
C LYS A 85 12.98 34.06 -4.76
N THR A 86 12.29 34.00 -5.88
CA THR A 86 12.67 33.34 -7.13
C THR A 86 14.08 33.77 -7.57
N SER A 87 15.01 32.83 -7.64
CA SER A 87 16.23 32.96 -8.44
C SER A 87 16.29 31.84 -9.47
N SER A 88 15.93 32.19 -10.71
CA SER A 88 16.09 31.36 -11.90
C SER A 88 17.59 31.15 -12.17
N SER A 89 18.08 29.93 -11.91
CA SER A 89 19.35 29.46 -12.47
C SER A 89 19.02 28.34 -13.46
N SER A 90 18.83 28.72 -14.72
CA SER A 90 18.65 27.78 -15.82
C SER A 90 19.99 27.07 -16.09
N ARG A 91 20.23 25.92 -15.46
CA ARG A 91 21.19 24.95 -16.00
C ARG A 91 20.50 24.19 -17.13
N LYS A 92 20.75 24.62 -18.37
CA LYS A 92 20.43 23.87 -19.58
C LYS A 92 21.08 22.48 -19.45
N ARG A 93 20.27 21.41 -19.40
CA ARG A 93 20.75 20.05 -19.65
C ARG A 93 21.31 20.01 -21.08
N PRO A 94 22.42 19.29 -21.34
CA PRO A 94 22.83 19.02 -22.72
C PRO A 94 21.75 18.17 -23.37
N ALA A 95 21.16 18.67 -24.46
CA ALA A 95 20.13 18.01 -25.26
C ALA A 95 20.65 16.77 -26.04
N ALA A 96 21.84 16.25 -25.69
CA ALA A 96 22.58 15.28 -26.49
C ALA A 96 22.40 13.81 -26.06
N ALA A 97 21.62 13.52 -25.00
CA ALA A 97 21.35 12.14 -24.55
C ALA A 97 19.95 11.62 -24.95
N LEU A 98 19.19 12.39 -25.73
CA LEU A 98 17.83 12.03 -26.19
C LEU A 98 17.77 11.65 -27.68
N SER A 99 18.91 11.65 -28.38
CA SER A 99 18.95 11.54 -29.85
C SER A 99 19.29 10.15 -30.41
N SER A 100 19.14 9.08 -29.62
CA SER A 100 19.34 7.71 -30.11
C SER A 100 18.33 6.70 -29.55
N ILE A 101 17.13 7.15 -29.22
CA ILE A 101 16.05 6.25 -28.83
C ILE A 101 15.40 5.78 -30.12
N ASP A 102 15.67 4.53 -30.50
CA ASP A 102 14.95 3.89 -31.60
C ASP A 102 13.47 3.81 -31.19
N PRO A 103 12.57 4.56 -31.84
CA PRO A 103 11.15 4.57 -31.51
C PRO A 103 10.48 3.22 -31.79
N ALA A 104 11.16 2.30 -32.50
CA ALA A 104 10.68 0.95 -32.78
C ALA A 104 11.13 -0.09 -31.73
N SER A 105 11.96 0.29 -30.75
CA SER A 105 12.40 -0.64 -29.71
C SER A 105 11.28 -0.94 -28.69
N LEU A 106 11.06 -2.22 -28.41
CA LEU A 106 10.19 -2.68 -27.33
C LEU A 106 10.68 -2.04 -26.02
N ALA A 107 9.78 -1.34 -25.32
CA ALA A 107 10.10 -0.83 -23.99
C ALA A 107 9.96 -1.99 -22.99
N SER A 108 11.08 -2.49 -22.48
CA SER A 108 11.12 -3.47 -21.40
C SER A 108 11.44 -2.75 -20.09
N PHE A 109 10.65 -2.98 -19.04
CA PHE A 109 10.89 -2.39 -17.72
C PHE A 109 10.27 -3.25 -16.61
N GLN A 110 10.62 -2.96 -15.37
CA GLN A 110 10.13 -3.68 -14.20
C GLN A 110 9.28 -2.76 -13.31
N ILE A 111 8.31 -3.38 -12.63
CA ILE A 111 7.41 -2.79 -11.65
C ILE A 111 7.47 -3.67 -10.40
N VAL A 112 7.51 -3.05 -9.21
CA VAL A 112 7.45 -3.76 -7.93
C VAL A 112 6.34 -3.22 -7.05
N THR A 113 5.67 -4.08 -6.29
CA THR A 113 4.85 -3.69 -5.13
C THR A 113 5.38 -4.35 -3.86
N TYR A 114 5.35 -3.64 -2.74
CA TYR A 114 5.94 -4.10 -1.48
C TYR A 114 5.27 -3.45 -0.24
N ASN A 115 4.49 -4.22 0.52
CA ASN A 115 4.03 -3.80 1.85
C ASN A 115 5.20 -3.84 2.85
N LEU A 116 5.49 -2.71 3.50
CA LEU A 116 6.69 -2.54 4.34
C LEU A 116 6.58 -3.10 5.76
N TRP A 117 5.37 -3.43 6.20
CA TRP A 117 5.04 -3.73 7.60
C TRP A 117 5.38 -2.56 8.53
N PHE A 118 4.37 -1.80 8.96
CA PHE A 118 4.57 -0.57 9.75
C PHE A 118 5.20 -0.78 11.15
N GLN A 119 5.53 -2.00 11.54
CA GLN A 119 6.07 -2.30 12.87
C GLN A 119 7.45 -1.69 13.12
N MET A 120 7.73 -1.32 14.37
CA MET A 120 9.00 -0.67 14.77
C MET A 120 10.14 -1.64 15.09
N LEU A 121 10.01 -2.90 14.65
CA LEU A 121 11.05 -3.91 14.82
C LEU A 121 12.17 -3.70 13.77
N TYR A 122 13.40 -3.42 14.21
CA TYR A 122 14.58 -3.19 13.34
C TYR A 122 14.31 -2.35 12.08
N PRO A 123 13.67 -1.17 12.20
CA PRO A 123 13.17 -0.43 11.04
C PRO A 123 14.31 -0.02 10.10
N THR A 124 15.48 0.31 10.64
CA THR A 124 16.64 0.71 9.85
C THR A 124 17.18 -0.43 9.00
N GLU A 125 17.37 -1.59 9.60
CA GLU A 125 17.93 -2.78 8.96
C GLU A 125 16.96 -3.33 7.91
N ARG A 126 15.66 -3.39 8.25
CA ARG A 126 14.60 -3.80 7.32
C ARG A 126 14.55 -2.89 6.10
N MET A 127 14.51 -1.57 6.29
CA MET A 127 14.43 -0.63 5.16
C MET A 127 15.71 -0.60 4.31
N LYS A 128 16.89 -0.75 4.93
CA LYS A 128 18.15 -0.91 4.17
C LYS A 128 18.16 -2.18 3.34
N ALA A 129 17.66 -3.30 3.88
CA ALA A 129 17.56 -4.55 3.16
C ALA A 129 16.60 -4.43 1.97
N ILE A 130 15.43 -3.80 2.14
CA ILE A 130 14.51 -3.54 1.03
C ILE A 130 15.18 -2.67 -0.05
N ALA A 131 15.85 -1.57 0.33
CA ALA A 131 16.57 -0.73 -0.63
C ALA A 131 17.67 -1.50 -1.39
N GLN A 132 18.35 -2.44 -0.73
CA GLN A 132 19.35 -3.31 -1.35
C GLN A 132 18.71 -4.32 -2.30
N ILE A 133 17.62 -4.98 -1.90
CA ILE A 133 16.86 -5.91 -2.76
C ILE A 133 16.43 -5.20 -4.05
N LEU A 134 15.83 -4.01 -3.93
CA LEU A 134 15.36 -3.23 -5.09
C LEU A 134 16.51 -2.82 -6.01
N SER A 135 17.69 -2.49 -5.45
CA SER A 135 18.87 -2.16 -6.26
C SER A 135 19.38 -3.34 -7.10
N GLN A 136 19.14 -4.58 -6.64
CA GLN A 136 19.52 -5.80 -7.37
C GLN A 136 18.52 -6.16 -8.47
N CYS A 137 17.29 -5.65 -8.40
CA CYS A 137 16.29 -5.84 -9.44
C CYS A 137 16.60 -5.01 -10.68
N ASP A 138 17.27 -3.86 -10.53
CA ASP A 138 17.55 -2.94 -11.62
C ASP A 138 18.48 -3.55 -12.67
N LYS A 139 18.05 -3.56 -13.94
CA LYS A 139 18.79 -4.12 -15.07
C LYS A 139 18.86 -3.12 -16.21
N VAL A 140 19.99 -3.08 -16.92
CA VAL A 140 20.20 -2.16 -18.05
C VAL A 140 19.11 -2.32 -19.13
N ASP A 141 18.80 -3.56 -19.51
CA ASP A 141 17.81 -3.85 -20.57
C ASP A 141 16.36 -3.90 -20.07
N SER A 142 16.15 -3.76 -18.76
CA SER A 142 14.83 -3.76 -18.14
C SER A 142 14.91 -3.04 -16.79
N PRO A 143 14.99 -1.70 -16.79
CA PRO A 143 15.18 -0.95 -15.56
C PRO A 143 13.96 -1.08 -14.63
N LEU A 144 14.21 -1.01 -13.33
CA LEU A 144 13.12 -0.91 -12.35
C LEU A 144 12.56 0.52 -12.36
N VAL A 145 11.41 0.68 -13.00
CA VAL A 145 10.82 2.01 -13.25
C VAL A 145 9.98 2.48 -12.08
N MET A 146 9.19 1.59 -11.48
CA MET A 146 8.23 1.94 -10.45
C MET A 146 8.25 0.93 -9.29
N VAL A 147 8.21 1.45 -8.07
CA VAL A 147 7.98 0.67 -6.85
C VAL A 147 6.82 1.28 -6.07
N GLY A 148 5.77 0.51 -5.81
CA GLY A 148 4.66 0.87 -4.93
C GLY A 148 4.85 0.33 -3.52
N PHE A 149 4.74 1.19 -2.52
CA PHE A 149 4.88 0.85 -1.10
C PHE A 149 3.58 1.06 -0.33
N GLN A 150 3.31 0.13 0.58
CA GLN A 150 2.19 0.19 1.53
C GLN A 150 2.74 0.20 2.97
N GLU A 151 1.91 0.62 3.92
CA GLU A 151 2.25 0.71 5.35
C GLU A 151 3.48 1.58 5.66
N VAL A 152 3.66 2.65 4.88
CA VAL A 152 4.72 3.61 5.10
C VAL A 152 4.40 4.46 6.33
N ILE A 153 5.31 4.45 7.31
CA ILE A 153 5.31 5.36 8.45
C ILE A 153 6.56 6.26 8.43
N PRO A 154 6.55 7.43 9.11
CA PRO A 154 7.68 8.36 9.07
C PRO A 154 9.05 7.75 9.44
N PRO A 155 9.18 6.88 10.47
CA PRO A 155 10.44 6.21 10.76
C PRO A 155 10.96 5.34 9.61
N LEU A 156 10.10 4.54 8.96
CA LEU A 156 10.50 3.71 7.82
C LEU A 156 10.91 4.59 6.62
N ALA A 157 10.10 5.61 6.32
CA ALA A 157 10.37 6.58 5.25
C ALA A 157 11.71 7.31 5.44
N SER A 158 12.08 7.63 6.69
CA SER A 158 13.33 8.34 7.01
C SER A 158 14.59 7.56 6.65
N VAL A 159 14.49 6.24 6.48
CA VAL A 159 15.59 5.37 6.06
C VAL A 159 15.47 4.98 4.59
N LEU A 160 14.28 4.52 4.18
CA LEU A 160 14.07 3.98 2.84
C LEU A 160 14.19 5.06 1.76
N PHE A 161 13.55 6.21 1.95
CA PHE A 161 13.45 7.21 0.87
C PHE A 161 14.78 7.86 0.52
N PRO A 162 15.64 8.27 1.47
CA PRO A 162 16.98 8.75 1.12
C PRO A 162 17.80 7.70 0.37
N ALA A 163 17.68 6.41 0.73
CA ALA A 163 18.38 5.34 0.05
C ALA A 163 17.91 5.18 -1.41
N LEU A 164 16.61 5.29 -1.66
CA LEU A 164 16.04 5.25 -3.02
C LEU A 164 16.36 6.52 -3.82
N GLU A 165 16.33 7.70 -3.19
CA GLU A 165 16.70 8.97 -3.84
C GLU A 165 18.17 8.95 -4.27
N LEU A 166 19.08 8.38 -3.47
CA LEU A 166 20.48 8.13 -3.85
C LEU A 166 20.61 7.15 -5.03
N GLN A 167 19.66 6.22 -5.17
CA GLN A 167 19.54 5.34 -6.33
C GLN A 167 18.82 6.00 -7.53
N GLY A 168 18.51 7.30 -7.47
CA GLY A 168 17.92 8.03 -8.59
C GLY A 168 16.41 7.92 -8.71
N TYR A 169 15.69 7.60 -7.64
CA TYR A 169 14.22 7.63 -7.62
C TYR A 169 13.67 8.98 -7.14
N SER A 170 12.55 9.42 -7.71
CA SER A 170 11.66 10.42 -7.12
C SER A 170 10.56 9.73 -6.33
N ILE A 171 10.22 10.29 -5.18
CA ILE A 171 9.22 9.69 -4.28
C ILE A 171 7.93 10.51 -4.29
N VAL A 172 6.84 9.90 -4.75
CA VAL A 172 5.46 10.39 -4.59
C VAL A 172 4.90 9.80 -3.29
N ARG A 173 4.25 10.61 -2.46
CA ARG A 173 3.83 10.21 -1.10
C ARG A 173 2.35 10.52 -0.89
N GLN A 174 1.64 9.60 -0.23
CA GLN A 174 0.36 9.95 0.37
C GLN A 174 0.60 11.04 1.45
N PRO A 175 -0.25 12.08 1.54
CA PRO A 175 -0.17 13.03 2.64
C PRO A 175 -0.48 12.35 3.99
N ILE A 176 0.54 12.14 4.83
CA ILE A 176 0.44 11.43 6.13
C ILE A 176 0.01 12.36 7.29
N GLN A 177 -0.60 13.52 7.00
CA GLN A 177 -0.87 14.52 8.06
C GLN A 177 -1.93 14.08 9.08
N LEU A 178 -2.82 13.16 8.71
CA LEU A 178 -3.97 12.74 9.53
C LEU A 178 -4.00 11.23 9.79
N VAL A 179 -3.02 10.47 9.28
CA VAL A 179 -3.05 9.01 9.25
C VAL A 179 -1.76 8.44 9.86
N PRO A 180 -1.83 7.32 10.61
CA PRO A 180 -0.65 6.75 11.25
C PRO A 180 0.34 6.13 10.24
N TYR A 181 -0.16 5.73 9.06
CA TYR A 181 0.63 5.20 7.94
C TYR A 181 -0.06 5.54 6.62
N GLY A 182 0.63 5.34 5.49
CA GLY A 182 0.07 5.51 4.15
C GLY A 182 0.84 4.78 3.06
N CYS A 183 0.56 5.12 1.80
CA CYS A 183 1.30 4.60 0.65
C CYS A 183 2.38 5.59 0.16
N ALA A 184 3.37 5.04 -0.54
CA ALA A 184 4.34 5.82 -1.31
C ALA A 184 4.65 5.13 -2.64
N MET A 185 5.20 5.88 -3.59
CA MET A 185 5.59 5.38 -4.90
C MET A 185 6.95 5.96 -5.28
N ALA A 186 7.90 5.11 -5.62
CA ALA A 186 9.20 5.51 -6.15
C ALA A 186 9.19 5.37 -7.68
N ILE A 187 9.53 6.43 -8.41
CA ILE A 187 9.65 6.44 -9.87
C ILE A 187 11.09 6.76 -10.26
N ARG A 188 11.69 5.96 -11.15
CA ARG A 188 13.10 6.09 -11.54
C ARG A 188 13.32 7.27 -12.50
N ASN A 189 14.18 8.21 -12.13
CA ASN A 189 14.28 9.54 -12.76
C ASN A 189 15.09 9.59 -14.07
N ASP A 190 15.98 8.65 -14.30
CA ASP A 190 16.82 8.59 -15.51
C ASP A 190 16.08 7.96 -16.70
N VAL A 191 15.11 7.09 -16.44
CA VAL A 191 14.31 6.38 -17.45
C VAL A 191 12.84 6.82 -17.51
N ALA A 192 12.39 7.66 -16.58
CA ALA A 192 11.01 8.11 -16.52
C ALA A 192 10.86 9.54 -15.98
N THR A 193 9.82 10.24 -16.44
CA THR A 193 9.44 11.59 -15.99
C THR A 193 8.01 11.57 -15.47
N ILE A 194 7.81 12.04 -14.23
CA ILE A 194 6.47 12.24 -13.67
C ILE A 194 5.84 13.47 -14.33
N LEU A 195 4.68 13.27 -14.97
CA LEU A 195 3.90 14.32 -15.62
C LEU A 195 2.83 14.91 -14.70
N ASP A 196 2.24 14.07 -13.86
CA ASP A 196 1.29 14.45 -12.81
C ASP A 196 1.29 13.35 -11.72
N SER A 197 0.93 13.70 -10.50
CA SER A 197 0.80 12.74 -9.40
C SER A 197 -0.12 13.28 -8.31
N GLY A 198 -0.79 12.38 -7.60
CA GLY A 198 -1.67 12.79 -6.52
C GLY A 198 -2.15 11.64 -5.65
N PHE A 199 -2.97 11.98 -4.68
CA PHE A 199 -3.65 11.04 -3.80
C PHE A 199 -5.15 11.32 -3.79
N ARG A 200 -5.95 10.26 -3.94
CA ARG A 200 -7.41 10.33 -3.88
C ARG A 200 -7.93 9.34 -2.83
N PRO A 201 -8.47 9.81 -1.69
CA PRO A 201 -9.08 8.93 -0.69
C PRO A 201 -10.24 8.12 -1.28
N PHE A 202 -10.42 6.87 -0.82
CA PHE A 202 -11.62 6.11 -1.13
C PHE A 202 -12.80 6.59 -0.31
N ARG A 203 -13.99 6.60 -0.90
CA ARG A 203 -15.21 7.14 -0.25
C ARG A 203 -15.64 6.36 0.98
N HIS A 204 -15.47 5.04 0.95
CA HIS A 204 -15.97 4.13 1.98
C HIS A 204 -14.85 3.45 2.76
N SER A 205 -13.67 4.05 2.82
CA SER A 205 -12.61 3.50 3.68
C SER A 205 -12.84 3.87 5.14
N ILE A 206 -12.63 2.89 6.02
CA ILE A 206 -12.62 3.09 7.48
C ILE A 206 -11.20 3.08 8.06
N MET A 207 -10.19 2.83 7.22
CA MET A 207 -8.76 2.85 7.56
C MET A 207 -7.96 3.91 6.77
N ASN A 208 -8.64 4.92 6.22
CA ASN A 208 -8.02 6.01 5.45
C ASN A 208 -7.25 5.55 4.19
N ARG A 209 -7.79 4.54 3.51
CA ARG A 209 -7.24 4.00 2.26
C ARG A 209 -7.52 4.95 1.08
N GLY A 210 -6.71 4.87 0.03
CA GLY A 210 -6.91 5.66 -1.17
C GLY A 210 -5.96 5.29 -2.30
N ILE A 211 -6.13 5.99 -3.41
CA ILE A 211 -5.38 5.82 -4.65
C ILE A 211 -4.20 6.79 -4.64
N LEU A 212 -2.98 6.28 -4.52
CA LEU A 212 -1.78 7.05 -4.84
C LEU A 212 -1.43 6.81 -6.31
N TYR A 213 -1.33 7.86 -7.11
CA TYR A 213 -1.08 7.74 -8.54
C TYR A 213 0.05 8.62 -9.04
N ALA A 214 0.68 8.20 -10.13
CA ALA A 214 1.59 8.99 -10.92
C ALA A 214 1.37 8.70 -12.41
N ARG A 215 1.11 9.75 -13.19
CA ARG A 215 1.16 9.71 -14.65
C ARG A 215 2.61 9.95 -15.08
N VAL A 216 3.17 9.00 -15.81
CA VAL A 216 4.60 8.92 -16.07
C VAL A 216 4.85 8.76 -17.56
N ARG A 217 5.83 9.48 -18.10
CA ARG A 217 6.37 9.27 -19.44
C ARG A 217 7.70 8.54 -19.34
N LEU A 218 7.83 7.39 -19.97
CA LEU A 218 9.10 6.68 -20.09
C LEU A 218 10.03 7.38 -21.09
N SER A 219 11.32 7.09 -21.02
CA SER A 219 12.32 7.57 -21.99
C SER A 219 11.97 7.19 -23.43
N THR A 220 11.27 6.06 -23.64
CA THR A 220 10.71 5.60 -24.91
C THR A 220 9.48 6.40 -25.38
N ALA A 221 9.18 7.54 -24.74
CA ALA A 221 8.04 8.43 -24.98
C ALA A 221 6.65 7.84 -24.68
N GLN A 222 6.57 6.58 -24.24
CA GLN A 222 5.32 5.93 -23.86
C GLN A 222 4.83 6.45 -22.50
N GLU A 223 3.54 6.72 -22.36
CA GLU A 223 2.94 7.20 -21.12
C GLU A 223 2.14 6.09 -20.41
N PHE A 224 2.22 6.10 -19.07
CA PHE A 224 1.54 5.17 -18.18
C PHE A 224 0.87 5.96 -17.05
N VAL A 225 -0.19 5.40 -16.48
CA VAL A 225 -0.62 5.76 -15.13
C VAL A 225 -0.31 4.60 -14.20
N PHE A 226 0.64 4.82 -13.30
CA PHE A 226 0.92 3.89 -12.20
C PHE A 226 0.06 4.28 -11.02
N THR A 227 -0.55 3.29 -10.38
CA THR A 227 -1.28 3.47 -9.11
C THR A 227 -0.78 2.47 -8.08
N THR A 228 -0.78 2.86 -6.82
CA THR A 228 -0.57 1.97 -5.69
C THR A 228 -1.59 2.26 -4.59
N THR A 229 -2.03 1.21 -3.91
CA THR A 229 -3.01 1.29 -2.83
C THR A 229 -2.74 0.22 -1.77
N HIS A 230 -3.36 0.37 -0.62
CA HIS A 230 -3.51 -0.70 0.34
C HIS A 230 -5.01 -0.79 0.65
N LEU A 231 -5.71 -1.77 0.06
CA LEU A 231 -7.16 -1.93 0.23
C LEU A 231 -7.51 -2.34 1.66
N GLU A 232 -8.79 -2.20 2.01
CA GLU A 232 -9.30 -2.44 3.36
C GLU A 232 -8.90 -3.82 3.91
N SER A 233 -8.16 -3.83 5.02
CA SER A 233 -7.77 -5.06 5.71
C SER A 233 -8.94 -5.65 6.50
N PRO A 234 -8.95 -6.96 6.81
CA PRO A 234 -9.88 -7.51 7.79
C PRO A 234 -9.60 -6.94 9.19
N LEU A 235 -10.65 -6.59 9.95
CA LEU A 235 -10.57 -6.20 11.38
C LEU A 235 -11.11 -7.30 12.31
N GLY A 236 -11.05 -8.55 11.85
CA GLY A 236 -11.63 -9.71 12.53
C GLY A 236 -12.87 -10.27 11.83
N LYS A 237 -13.43 -11.35 12.40
CA LYS A 237 -14.50 -12.16 11.78
C LYS A 237 -15.77 -11.34 11.47
N ASP A 238 -16.12 -10.41 12.35
CA ASP A 238 -17.33 -9.58 12.20
C ASP A 238 -17.14 -8.40 11.24
N ARG A 239 -15.90 -8.10 10.85
CA ARG A 239 -15.55 -7.00 9.95
C ARG A 239 -14.49 -7.48 8.95
N PRO A 240 -14.88 -8.33 7.98
CA PRO A 240 -13.93 -8.92 7.03
C PRO A 240 -13.35 -7.89 6.04
N GLY A 241 -13.92 -6.69 5.93
CA GLY A 241 -13.48 -5.62 5.03
C GLY A 241 -13.83 -5.86 3.55
N SER A 242 -14.47 -6.98 3.21
CA SER A 242 -14.70 -7.38 1.81
C SER A 242 -15.62 -6.40 1.06
N THR A 243 -16.67 -5.89 1.69
CA THR A 243 -17.58 -4.92 1.06
C THR A 243 -16.84 -3.62 0.71
N GLU A 244 -16.00 -3.13 1.62
CA GLU A 244 -15.15 -1.97 1.41
C GLU A 244 -14.15 -2.24 0.29
N ARG A 245 -13.40 -3.36 0.33
CA ARG A 245 -12.45 -3.74 -0.73
C ARG A 245 -13.09 -3.79 -2.11
N GLN A 246 -14.26 -4.43 -2.21
CA GLN A 246 -15.03 -4.53 -3.45
C GLN A 246 -15.42 -3.15 -4.00
N SER A 247 -15.84 -2.22 -3.15
CA SER A 247 -16.12 -0.84 -3.56
C SER A 247 -14.85 -0.08 -3.96
N GLN A 248 -13.75 -0.29 -3.24
CA GLN A 248 -12.49 0.43 -3.43
C GLN A 248 -11.79 0.03 -4.73
N ILE A 249 -11.75 -1.27 -5.06
CA ILE A 249 -11.14 -1.72 -6.33
C ILE A 249 -11.91 -1.20 -7.55
N LEU A 250 -13.24 -1.08 -7.45
CA LEU A 250 -14.06 -0.48 -8.50
C LEU A 250 -13.84 1.04 -8.61
N GLU A 251 -13.65 1.75 -7.49
CA GLU A 251 -13.28 3.17 -7.51
C GLU A 251 -11.88 3.37 -8.12
N MET A 252 -10.94 2.48 -7.83
CA MET A 252 -9.61 2.46 -8.46
C MET A 252 -9.69 2.20 -9.96
N GLU A 253 -10.48 1.21 -10.38
CA GLU A 253 -10.72 0.95 -11.80
C GLU A 253 -11.33 2.16 -12.52
N ASP A 254 -12.38 2.75 -11.95
CA ASP A 254 -13.04 3.93 -12.52
C ASP A 254 -12.07 5.10 -12.66
N PHE A 255 -11.19 5.32 -11.67
CA PHE A 255 -10.13 6.33 -11.75
C PHE A 255 -9.16 6.06 -12.91
N CYS A 256 -8.68 4.83 -13.04
CA CYS A 256 -7.76 4.44 -14.12
C CYS A 256 -8.41 4.61 -15.50
N LEU A 257 -9.66 4.16 -15.67
CA LEU A 257 -10.39 4.26 -16.93
C LEU A 257 -10.69 5.72 -17.29
N GLN A 258 -11.06 6.54 -16.31
CA GLN A 258 -11.24 7.98 -16.52
C GLN A 258 -9.91 8.62 -16.95
N THR A 259 -8.80 8.29 -16.30
CA THR A 259 -7.47 8.82 -16.64
C THR A 259 -7.07 8.42 -18.06
N LEU A 260 -7.29 7.17 -18.46
CA LEU A 260 -7.04 6.71 -19.83
C LEU A 260 -7.91 7.47 -20.86
N SER A 261 -9.15 7.81 -20.51
CA SER A 261 -10.04 8.58 -21.40
C SER A 261 -9.65 10.05 -21.54
N GLU A 262 -9.14 10.66 -20.45
CA GLU A 262 -8.73 12.05 -20.40
C GLU A 262 -7.38 12.28 -21.10
N TYR A 263 -6.48 11.30 -21.00
CA TYR A 263 -5.12 11.37 -21.53
C TYR A 263 -4.87 10.27 -22.58
N PRO A 264 -5.18 10.52 -23.87
CA PRO A 264 -5.12 9.49 -24.92
C PRO A 264 -3.71 9.00 -25.26
N ASN A 265 -2.66 9.66 -24.75
CA ASN A 265 -1.27 9.21 -24.89
C ASN A 265 -0.89 8.09 -23.92
N ILE A 266 -1.68 7.89 -22.86
CA ILE A 266 -1.45 6.81 -21.90
C ILE A 266 -1.75 5.49 -22.59
N ARG A 267 -0.75 4.61 -22.60
CA ARG A 267 -0.84 3.29 -23.22
C ARG A 267 -1.42 2.25 -22.27
N CYS A 268 -1.08 2.35 -20.99
CA CYS A 268 -1.48 1.37 -20.00
C CYS A 268 -1.66 2.03 -18.63
N ALA A 269 -2.71 1.61 -17.94
CA ALA A 269 -2.92 1.85 -16.52
C ALA A 269 -2.47 0.61 -15.75
N VAL A 270 -1.80 0.83 -14.63
CA VAL A 270 -1.30 -0.23 -13.76
C VAL A 270 -1.84 -0.01 -12.35
N ILE A 271 -2.47 -1.04 -11.80
CA ILE A 271 -2.84 -1.12 -10.38
C ILE A 271 -1.83 -2.00 -9.68
N THR A 272 -1.23 -1.47 -8.61
CA THR A 272 -0.34 -2.22 -7.73
C THR A 272 -0.79 -2.08 -6.29
N GLY A 273 -0.31 -2.96 -5.42
CA GLY A 273 -0.45 -2.79 -3.98
C GLY A 273 -0.82 -4.06 -3.26
N ASP A 274 -0.88 -3.94 -1.95
CA ASP A 274 -1.56 -4.89 -1.07
C ASP A 274 -3.08 -4.71 -1.25
N LEU A 275 -3.68 -5.60 -2.02
CA LEU A 275 -5.10 -5.54 -2.32
C LEU A 275 -5.94 -6.25 -1.25
N ASN A 276 -5.33 -6.87 -0.24
CA ASN A 276 -6.02 -7.66 0.78
C ASN A 276 -7.09 -8.62 0.23
N TRP A 277 -6.94 -9.05 -1.03
CA TRP A 277 -7.99 -9.72 -1.76
C TRP A 277 -7.74 -11.23 -1.74
N ASP A 278 -8.66 -11.95 -1.12
CA ASP A 278 -8.62 -13.41 -1.07
C ASP A 278 -9.64 -13.94 -2.07
N ASP A 279 -9.24 -14.44 -3.23
CA ASP A 279 -10.14 -15.12 -4.17
C ASP A 279 -9.63 -16.52 -4.55
N GLU A 280 -8.67 -17.03 -3.77
CA GLU A 280 -7.99 -18.30 -4.00
C GLU A 280 -8.73 -19.48 -3.35
N ARG A 281 -9.66 -19.20 -2.42
CA ARG A 281 -10.42 -20.22 -1.68
C ARG A 281 -11.88 -20.32 -2.11
N ALA A 282 -12.41 -21.55 -2.08
CA ALA A 282 -13.81 -21.83 -2.39
C ALA A 282 -14.81 -21.10 -1.47
N ARG A 283 -14.42 -20.80 -0.22
CA ARG A 283 -15.23 -20.08 0.78
C ARG A 283 -14.72 -18.67 1.05
N SER A 284 -14.11 -18.01 0.07
CA SER A 284 -13.68 -16.63 0.27
C SER A 284 -14.86 -15.65 0.34
N ALA A 285 -14.69 -14.60 1.13
CA ALA A 285 -15.61 -13.47 1.18
C ALA A 285 -15.49 -12.57 -0.06
N ASP A 286 -14.29 -12.48 -0.67
CA ASP A 286 -14.10 -11.69 -1.88
C ASP A 286 -14.45 -12.52 -3.14
N PRO A 287 -15.16 -11.95 -4.11
CA PRO A 287 -15.40 -12.60 -5.40
C PRO A 287 -14.10 -12.71 -6.20
N VAL A 288 -14.09 -13.57 -7.21
CA VAL A 288 -12.97 -13.64 -8.18
C VAL A 288 -12.72 -12.25 -8.77
N MET A 289 -11.53 -11.69 -8.51
CA MET A 289 -11.22 -10.29 -8.81
C MET A 289 -11.44 -9.94 -10.28
N SER A 290 -10.98 -10.80 -11.18
CA SER A 290 -11.12 -10.63 -12.65
C SER A 290 -12.58 -10.61 -13.12
N LYS A 291 -13.51 -11.20 -12.36
CA LYS A 291 -14.95 -11.16 -12.62
C LYS A 291 -15.65 -9.98 -11.94
N HIS A 292 -15.04 -9.42 -10.89
CA HIS A 292 -15.58 -8.27 -10.16
C HIS A 292 -15.27 -6.95 -10.87
N LEU A 293 -14.09 -6.85 -11.49
CA LEU A 293 -13.71 -5.70 -12.32
C LEU A 293 -14.60 -5.58 -13.57
N LYS A 294 -14.89 -4.34 -13.99
CA LYS A 294 -15.74 -4.02 -15.15
C LYS A 294 -15.02 -4.27 -16.48
N LYS A 295 -13.69 -4.27 -16.47
CA LYS A 295 -12.83 -4.49 -17.64
C LYS A 295 -11.92 -5.70 -17.43
N PRO A 296 -11.43 -6.32 -18.52
CA PRO A 296 -10.52 -7.46 -18.44
C PRO A 296 -9.10 -6.97 -18.08
N TRP A 297 -8.86 -6.72 -16.80
CA TRP A 297 -7.53 -6.43 -16.28
C TRP A 297 -6.68 -7.70 -16.30
N LYS A 298 -5.44 -7.59 -16.80
CA LYS A 298 -4.44 -8.65 -16.76
C LYS A 298 -3.77 -8.65 -15.40
N ASP A 299 -3.95 -9.72 -14.62
CA ASP A 299 -3.14 -9.96 -13.42
C ASP A 299 -1.78 -10.55 -13.84
N ALA A 300 -0.68 -9.89 -13.45
CA ALA A 300 0.65 -10.26 -13.89
C ALA A 300 1.07 -11.67 -13.44
N TRP A 301 0.66 -12.10 -12.25
CA TRP A 301 0.97 -13.44 -11.75
C TRP A 301 0.12 -14.48 -12.47
N GLU A 302 -1.20 -14.29 -12.51
CA GLU A 302 -2.11 -15.25 -13.14
C GLU A 302 -1.83 -15.39 -14.64
N HIS A 303 -1.44 -14.32 -15.32
CA HIS A 303 -1.10 -14.37 -16.74
C HIS A 303 0.05 -15.36 -17.05
N LEU A 304 1.06 -15.41 -16.19
CA LEU A 304 2.23 -16.29 -16.40
C LEU A 304 2.04 -17.69 -15.80
N HIS A 305 1.24 -17.80 -14.74
CA HIS A 305 1.21 -19.00 -13.89
C HIS A 305 -0.17 -19.63 -13.74
N GLY A 306 -1.23 -19.04 -14.31
CA GLY A 306 -2.63 -19.45 -14.09
C GLY A 306 -2.92 -20.91 -14.47
N ASP A 307 -2.22 -21.46 -15.47
CA ASP A 307 -2.36 -22.87 -15.86
C ASP A 307 -1.55 -23.82 -14.96
N ASN A 308 -0.58 -23.30 -14.20
CA ASN A 308 0.27 -24.07 -13.32
C ASN A 308 -0.26 -24.06 -11.88
N LYS A 309 -1.08 -25.06 -11.56
CA LYS A 309 -1.65 -25.26 -10.20
C LYS A 309 -0.61 -25.41 -9.08
N LYS A 310 0.69 -25.60 -9.39
CA LYS A 310 1.78 -25.68 -8.41
C LYS A 310 2.48 -24.33 -8.18
N ALA A 311 2.32 -23.36 -9.08
CA ALA A 311 2.91 -22.04 -8.95
C ALA A 311 2.04 -21.15 -8.06
N VAL A 312 2.21 -21.30 -6.75
CA VAL A 312 1.56 -20.45 -5.74
C VAL A 312 2.36 -19.16 -5.59
N GLY A 313 1.69 -18.03 -5.87
CA GLY A 313 2.26 -16.68 -5.86
C GLY A 313 2.04 -15.93 -4.57
N TYR A 314 2.10 -16.62 -3.43
CA TYR A 314 1.80 -16.01 -2.14
C TYR A 314 2.80 -14.91 -1.82
N THR A 315 2.26 -13.71 -1.59
CA THR A 315 2.99 -12.50 -1.21
C THR A 315 2.90 -12.25 0.28
N TYR A 316 1.87 -12.80 0.94
CA TYR A 316 1.88 -13.07 2.38
C TYR A 316 1.96 -14.58 2.58
N ASP A 317 3.07 -15.09 3.11
CA ASP A 317 3.25 -16.52 3.33
C ASP A 317 3.84 -16.78 4.70
N ALA A 318 2.97 -17.02 5.70
CA ALA A 318 3.42 -17.23 7.07
C ALA A 318 4.20 -18.54 7.29
N LYS A 319 4.15 -19.49 6.35
CA LYS A 319 4.94 -20.72 6.41
C LYS A 319 6.37 -20.49 5.92
N LEU A 320 6.55 -19.65 4.90
CA LEU A 320 7.86 -19.36 4.31
C LEU A 320 8.53 -18.12 4.90
N ASN A 321 7.78 -17.15 5.40
CA ASN A 321 8.33 -15.95 6.00
C ASN A 321 9.01 -16.33 7.32
N PRO A 322 10.34 -16.18 7.45
CA PRO A 322 11.07 -16.67 8.63
C PRO A 322 10.71 -15.90 9.91
N MET A 323 10.09 -14.73 9.79
CA MET A 323 9.67 -13.90 10.91
C MET A 323 8.27 -14.24 11.41
N ILE A 324 7.48 -15.01 10.67
CA ILE A 324 6.10 -15.37 11.02
C ILE A 324 6.05 -16.86 11.35
N ARG A 325 5.18 -17.23 12.29
CA ARG A 325 4.93 -18.63 12.67
C ARG A 325 3.43 -18.86 12.65
N ASP A 326 2.88 -18.99 11.45
CA ASP A 326 1.46 -19.19 11.22
C ASP A 326 1.24 -19.95 9.89
N ASN A 327 0.01 -20.38 9.62
CA ASN A 327 -0.38 -21.13 8.44
C ASN A 327 -1.07 -20.27 7.37
N PHE A 328 -1.34 -18.99 7.65
CA PHE A 328 -2.00 -18.09 6.71
C PHE A 328 -1.11 -17.75 5.51
N ARG A 329 -1.61 -18.00 4.30
CA ARG A 329 -0.87 -17.83 3.04
C ARG A 329 -1.79 -17.30 1.93
N ARG A 330 -1.54 -16.11 1.40
CA ARG A 330 -2.40 -15.46 0.41
C ARG A 330 -1.61 -14.63 -0.58
N ARG A 331 -2.18 -14.45 -1.76
CA ARG A 331 -1.72 -13.49 -2.78
C ARG A 331 -2.41 -12.13 -2.61
N LEU A 332 -2.07 -11.45 -1.52
CA LEU A 332 -2.64 -10.15 -1.16
C LEU A 332 -2.11 -9.05 -2.07
N ASP A 333 -0.79 -9.01 -2.28
CA ASP A 333 -0.14 -8.08 -3.20
C ASP A 333 -0.29 -8.50 -4.66
N ARG A 334 -0.76 -7.59 -5.52
CA ARG A 334 -0.99 -7.86 -6.95
C ARG A 334 -0.50 -6.72 -7.84
N ILE A 335 -0.26 -7.06 -9.12
CA ILE A 335 0.03 -6.10 -10.20
C ILE A 335 -0.96 -6.39 -11.33
N LEU A 336 -1.85 -5.44 -11.61
CA LEU A 336 -2.88 -5.53 -12.64
C LEU A 336 -2.59 -4.51 -13.75
N LEU A 337 -2.77 -4.91 -15.00
CA LEU A 337 -2.50 -4.08 -16.19
C LEU A 337 -3.74 -3.96 -17.07
N TYR A 338 -3.98 -2.77 -17.61
CA TYR A 338 -5.06 -2.52 -18.56
C TYR A 338 -4.70 -1.43 -19.59
N PRO A 339 -5.04 -1.59 -20.88
CA PRO A 339 -5.70 -2.76 -21.46
C PRO A 339 -4.74 -3.94 -21.63
N ASP A 340 -5.30 -5.15 -21.61
CA ASP A 340 -4.60 -6.43 -21.79
C ASP A 340 -3.65 -6.44 -23.00
N SER A 341 -4.08 -5.84 -24.11
CA SER A 341 -3.32 -5.77 -25.37
C SER A 341 -2.17 -4.76 -25.38
N ALA A 342 -2.08 -3.84 -24.41
CA ALA A 342 -1.04 -2.81 -24.42
C ALA A 342 0.31 -3.31 -23.91
N SER A 343 0.36 -4.43 -23.18
CA SER A 343 1.57 -4.86 -22.50
C SER A 343 1.63 -6.37 -22.35
N GLN A 344 2.84 -6.93 -22.45
CA GLN A 344 3.10 -8.34 -22.18
C GLN A 344 3.90 -8.48 -20.88
N VAL A 345 3.47 -9.39 -20.03
CA VAL A 345 4.19 -9.73 -18.80
C VAL A 345 5.18 -10.83 -19.16
N GLN A 346 6.47 -10.60 -18.97
CA GLN A 346 7.53 -11.53 -19.35
C GLN A 346 7.99 -12.39 -18.19
N ARG A 347 7.98 -11.83 -16.98
CA ARG A 347 8.48 -12.50 -15.78
C ARG A 347 7.80 -11.92 -14.54
N THR A 348 7.56 -12.79 -13.56
CA THR A 348 7.26 -12.38 -12.18
C THR A 348 8.27 -12.99 -11.21
N GLU A 349 8.49 -12.32 -10.08
CA GLU A 349 9.38 -12.79 -9.01
C GLU A 349 8.90 -12.33 -7.63
N ILE A 350 9.04 -13.22 -6.63
CA ILE A 350 8.77 -12.92 -5.22
C ILE A 350 10.08 -12.54 -4.52
N LEU A 351 10.12 -11.35 -3.92
CA LEU A 351 11.30 -10.70 -3.35
C LEU A 351 11.33 -10.74 -1.83
N GLY A 352 12.53 -10.69 -1.24
CA GLY A 352 12.71 -10.48 0.20
C GLY A 352 12.29 -11.65 1.09
N LYS A 353 12.43 -12.87 0.59
CA LYS A 353 12.12 -14.10 1.32
C LYS A 353 13.15 -14.45 2.40
N GLU A 354 14.36 -13.93 2.26
CA GLU A 354 15.49 -14.32 3.11
C GLU A 354 15.48 -13.54 4.43
N ALA A 355 15.89 -14.23 5.50
CA ALA A 355 16.12 -13.60 6.79
C ALA A 355 17.29 -12.60 6.72
N LEU A 356 17.18 -11.53 7.51
CA LEU A 356 18.24 -10.56 7.68
C LEU A 356 19.37 -11.16 8.54
N PRO A 357 20.62 -11.12 8.07
CA PRO A 357 21.74 -11.74 8.77
C PRO A 357 21.92 -11.20 10.19
N GLY A 358 21.97 -12.10 11.17
CA GLY A 358 22.29 -11.76 12.57
C GLY A 358 21.17 -11.06 13.34
N LEU A 359 19.96 -10.94 12.78
CA LEU A 359 18.82 -10.33 13.47
C LEU A 359 17.78 -11.37 13.85
N SER A 360 17.31 -11.29 15.09
CA SER A 360 16.19 -12.07 15.58
C SER A 360 15.29 -11.23 16.47
N CYS A 361 14.03 -11.63 16.61
CA CYS A 361 13.09 -11.04 17.55
C CYS A 361 12.43 -12.13 18.39
N VAL A 362 12.03 -11.74 19.60
CA VAL A 362 11.31 -12.61 20.51
C VAL A 362 9.83 -12.54 20.17
N LYS A 363 9.21 -13.69 19.94
CA LYS A 363 7.76 -13.84 19.77
C LYS A 363 7.20 -14.78 20.82
N THR A 364 6.06 -14.37 21.37
CA THR A 364 5.24 -15.21 22.25
C THR A 364 4.09 -15.77 21.44
N THR A 365 3.91 -17.08 21.46
CA THR A 365 2.75 -17.71 20.81
C THR A 365 1.51 -17.54 21.69
N SER A 366 0.41 -17.06 21.12
CA SER A 366 -0.83 -16.78 21.86
C SER A 366 -1.41 -18.03 22.53
N TYR A 367 -1.39 -19.17 21.83
CA TYR A 367 -2.03 -20.42 22.27
C TYR A 367 -1.47 -21.02 23.57
N ASN A 368 -0.16 -20.95 23.80
CA ASN A 368 0.49 -21.60 24.95
C ASN A 368 1.50 -20.70 25.68
N SER A 369 1.54 -19.41 25.36
CA SER A 369 2.48 -18.43 25.93
C SER A 369 3.95 -18.80 25.78
N SER A 370 4.30 -19.70 24.86
CA SER A 370 5.69 -20.12 24.66
C SER A 370 6.47 -19.02 23.92
N VAL A 371 7.67 -18.74 24.44
CA VAL A 371 8.53 -17.66 23.94
C VAL A 371 9.60 -18.26 23.04
N HIS A 372 9.71 -17.75 21.82
CA HIS A 372 10.67 -18.22 20.82
C HIS A 372 11.42 -17.05 20.20
N SER A 373 12.67 -17.27 19.82
CA SER A 373 13.42 -16.34 18.97
C SER A 373 13.21 -16.73 17.52
N VAL A 374 12.74 -15.80 16.69
CA VAL A 374 12.58 -15.99 15.24
C VAL A 374 13.50 -15.03 14.48
N PRO A 375 14.03 -15.39 13.29
CA PRO A 375 14.74 -14.45 12.45
C PRO A 375 13.88 -13.25 12.05
N VAL A 376 14.52 -12.14 11.73
CA VAL A 376 13.82 -10.95 11.20
C VAL A 376 13.88 -10.98 9.68
N ALA A 377 12.75 -10.78 9.02
CA ALA A 377 12.65 -10.61 7.58
C ALA A 377 12.53 -9.10 7.24
N PRO A 378 12.71 -8.70 5.97
CA PRO A 378 12.48 -7.31 5.55
C PRO A 378 11.06 -6.80 5.89
N SER A 379 10.05 -7.65 5.73
CA SER A 379 8.64 -7.38 6.02
C SER A 379 7.92 -8.70 6.34
N ASP A 380 6.70 -8.61 6.87
CA ASP A 380 5.79 -9.77 6.95
C ASP A 380 5.21 -10.15 5.57
N HIS A 381 5.22 -9.21 4.62
CA HIS A 381 4.99 -9.46 3.20
C HIS A 381 6.30 -9.67 2.41
N PHE A 382 6.20 -10.44 1.34
CA PHE A 382 7.19 -10.48 0.27
C PHE A 382 6.82 -9.47 -0.83
N GLY A 383 7.85 -8.89 -1.46
CA GLY A 383 7.62 -8.03 -2.62
C GLY A 383 7.23 -8.82 -3.85
N LEU A 384 6.40 -8.25 -4.72
CA LEU A 384 6.08 -8.82 -6.03
C LEU A 384 6.67 -7.96 -7.14
N LEU A 385 7.47 -8.57 -7.99
CA LEU A 385 8.04 -7.97 -9.19
C LEU A 385 7.34 -8.48 -10.44
N ALA A 386 7.08 -7.58 -11.39
CA ALA A 386 6.69 -7.94 -12.75
C ALA A 386 7.60 -7.22 -13.77
N GLN A 387 8.15 -7.98 -14.71
CA GLN A 387 8.83 -7.45 -15.89
C GLN A 387 7.82 -7.35 -17.03
N ILE A 388 7.69 -6.16 -17.60
CA ILE A 388 6.72 -5.80 -18.61
C ILE A 388 7.43 -5.37 -19.88
N THR A 389 6.93 -5.81 -21.03
CA THR A 389 7.29 -5.28 -22.34
C THR A 389 6.09 -4.62 -22.99
N VAL A 390 6.30 -3.47 -23.60
CA VAL A 390 5.26 -2.71 -24.29
C VAL A 390 5.68 -2.51 -25.74
N GLU A 391 4.77 -2.87 -26.65
CA GLU A 391 4.99 -2.71 -28.07
C GLU A 391 5.10 -1.22 -28.42
N ALA A 392 6.23 -0.87 -29.00
CA ALA A 392 6.43 0.41 -29.64
C ALA A 392 5.61 0.46 -30.93
N ASN A 393 4.42 1.06 -30.89
CA ASN A 393 3.70 1.33 -32.14
C ASN A 393 4.18 2.64 -32.75
N LEU A 394 4.90 2.48 -33.88
CA LEU A 394 5.04 3.43 -34.97
C LEU A 394 3.65 4.01 -35.29
N LYS A 395 3.46 5.31 -35.04
CA LYS A 395 2.38 6.09 -35.66
C LYS A 395 3.00 7.15 -36.55
#